data_AF-A0A6C0CK52-F1
#
_entry.id   AF-A0A6C0CK52-F1
#
_cell.length_a   1.000
_cell.length_b   1.000
_cell.length_c   1.000
_cell.angle_alpha   90.00
_cell.angle_beta   90.00
_cell.angle_gamma   90.00
#
_symmetry.space_group_name_H-M   'P 1'
#
loop_
_entity.id
_entity.type
_entity.pdbx_description
1 polymer ?
#
loop_
_entity_poly.entity_id
_entity_poly.type
_entity_poly.pdbx_seq_one_letter_code
_entity_poly.pdbx_strand_id
1 'polypeptide(L)'
;MKIYNEHLDTLARGHTKLLAFDCEFWRVYGSKGFTAVPDTDEFFLPRELGGFYLTKNADGSWEYKDYFYVTFTNPKGLDVSFISSEFATVSDETAEMMDVYQSKLQYEWSKSFLGTLPESQHALLKESLDLYNNDPHIKDNHKPPSWIKRFMKHYSESVIVVKGTFDIVSLQNMCKLHGYEYLPPLGVVDIATWNLASRKMCGTAKLEGTFDCITPYLDDKGSKRRRLRDILPMERAHEPTTDASMTLLVAIYIVASSKK
;
A
#
# COMPACT_ATOMS: atom_id res chain seq x y z
N MET A 1 -4.51 -10.20 20.73
CA MET A 1 -5.61 -9.56 21.52
C MET A 1 -6.94 -9.92 20.88
N LYS A 2 -8.01 -10.18 21.65
CA LYS A 2 -9.35 -10.47 21.10
C LYS A 2 -10.11 -9.18 20.78
N ILE A 3 -10.62 -9.11 19.56
CA ILE A 3 -11.37 -7.99 19.00
C ILE A 3 -12.78 -8.49 18.67
N TYR A 4 -13.82 -7.77 19.07
CA TYR A 4 -15.21 -8.06 18.74
C TYR A 4 -15.79 -6.86 17.99
N ASN A 5 -15.90 -6.98 16.67
CA ASN A 5 -16.42 -5.93 15.80
C ASN A 5 -17.25 -6.56 14.66
N GLU A 6 -18.55 -6.29 14.65
CA GLU A 6 -19.49 -6.86 13.66
C GLU A 6 -19.25 -6.36 12.22
N HIS A 7 -18.56 -5.21 12.07
CA HIS A 7 -18.23 -4.67 10.76
C HIS A 7 -17.12 -5.50 10.13
N LEU A 8 -16.15 -6.00 10.92
CA LEU A 8 -15.17 -6.99 10.45
C LEU A 8 -15.83 -8.28 9.97
N ASP A 9 -16.88 -8.75 10.66
CA ASP A 9 -17.64 -9.93 10.22
C ASP A 9 -18.33 -9.70 8.87
N THR A 10 -18.87 -8.51 8.69
CA THR A 10 -19.53 -8.12 7.44
C THR A 10 -18.50 -8.00 6.30
N LEU A 11 -17.34 -7.39 6.57
CA LEU A 11 -16.23 -7.28 5.62
C LEU A 11 -15.71 -8.65 5.19
N ALA A 12 -15.60 -9.60 6.12
CA ALA A 12 -15.06 -10.92 5.88
C ALA A 12 -15.98 -11.85 5.06
N ARG A 13 -17.26 -11.50 4.88
CA ARG A 13 -18.22 -12.25 4.05
C ARG A 13 -18.24 -13.76 4.36
N GLY A 14 -18.14 -14.12 5.63
CA GLY A 14 -18.12 -15.52 6.09
C GLY A 14 -16.75 -16.21 6.08
N HIS A 15 -15.69 -15.55 5.60
CA HIS A 15 -14.32 -16.05 5.69
C HIS A 15 -13.66 -15.71 7.03
N THR A 16 -12.53 -16.36 7.32
CA THR A 16 -11.81 -16.25 8.60
C THR A 16 -10.55 -15.40 8.54
N LYS A 17 -10.20 -14.85 7.37
CA LYS A 17 -9.01 -14.02 7.19
C LYS A 17 -9.35 -12.75 6.44
N LEU A 18 -8.97 -11.62 7.02
CA LEU A 18 -8.89 -10.33 6.35
C LEU A 18 -7.43 -9.92 6.20
N LEU A 19 -7.10 -9.33 5.07
CA LEU A 19 -5.81 -8.74 4.78
C LEU A 19 -6.02 -7.31 4.34
N ALA A 20 -5.54 -6.35 5.12
CA ALA A 20 -5.40 -4.97 4.68
C ALA A 20 -3.93 -4.75 4.31
N PHE A 21 -3.68 -4.19 3.14
CA PHE A 21 -2.33 -3.90 2.68
C PHE A 21 -2.36 -2.72 1.72
N ASP A 22 -1.21 -2.10 1.57
CA ASP A 22 -0.93 -1.01 0.65
C ASP A 22 0.47 -1.19 0.04
N CYS A 23 0.68 -0.63 -1.15
CA CYS A 23 1.95 -0.67 -1.83
C CYS A 23 2.41 0.74 -2.22
N GLU A 24 3.69 1.02 -1.95
CA GLU A 24 4.39 2.06 -2.70
C GLU A 24 5.09 1.43 -3.91
N PHE A 25 5.12 2.14 -5.03
CA PHE A 25 5.46 1.54 -6.31
C PHE A 25 6.87 1.89 -6.82
N TRP A 26 7.50 0.90 -7.45
CA TRP A 26 8.39 1.15 -8.56
C TRP A 26 7.52 1.48 -9.77
N ARG A 27 7.63 2.70 -10.28
CA ARG A 27 7.05 3.07 -11.57
C ARG A 27 8.07 2.74 -12.65
N VAL A 28 7.69 1.83 -13.54
CA VAL A 28 8.58 1.24 -14.54
C VAL A 28 8.12 1.64 -15.93
N TYR A 29 9.03 2.10 -16.78
CA TYR A 29 8.76 2.44 -18.17
C TYR A 29 8.80 1.18 -19.07
N GLY A 30 7.92 1.11 -20.06
CA GLY A 30 7.82 0.00 -21.02
C GLY A 30 6.81 -1.07 -20.57
N SER A 31 5.51 -0.76 -20.67
CA SER A 31 4.41 -1.59 -20.20
C SER A 31 4.10 -2.82 -21.06
N LYS A 32 4.85 -3.06 -22.15
CA LYS A 32 4.58 -4.15 -23.09
C LYS A 32 4.58 -5.51 -22.36
N GLY A 33 3.40 -6.14 -22.35
CA GLY A 33 3.21 -7.42 -21.67
C GLY A 33 2.97 -7.29 -20.17
N PHE A 34 2.71 -6.11 -19.63
CA PHE A 34 2.26 -5.87 -18.26
C PHE A 34 0.91 -5.18 -18.26
N THR A 35 0.26 -5.10 -17.10
CA THR A 35 -0.93 -4.25 -16.94
C THR A 35 -0.44 -2.82 -16.70
N ALA A 36 -0.66 -1.97 -17.70
CA ALA A 36 -0.19 -0.59 -17.72
C ALA A 36 -1.00 0.31 -16.77
N VAL A 37 -0.37 1.40 -16.33
CA VAL A 37 -1.07 2.55 -15.79
C VAL A 37 -1.83 3.23 -16.94
N PRO A 38 -3.14 3.53 -16.77
CA PRO A 38 -3.97 4.11 -17.83
C PRO A 38 -3.31 5.33 -18.48
N ASP A 39 -3.41 5.42 -19.80
CA ASP A 39 -2.91 6.54 -20.62
C ASP A 39 -1.39 6.79 -20.54
N THR A 40 -0.62 5.78 -20.13
CA THR A 40 0.86 5.83 -20.09
C THR A 40 1.47 4.55 -20.67
N ASP A 41 2.79 4.55 -20.91
CA ASP A 41 3.56 3.32 -21.18
C ASP A 41 4.25 2.80 -19.92
N GLU A 42 3.67 3.05 -18.76
CA GLU A 42 4.25 2.70 -17.46
C GLU A 42 3.48 1.55 -16.84
N PHE A 43 4.13 0.81 -15.94
CA PHE A 43 3.46 -0.16 -15.09
C PHE A 43 4.06 -0.12 -13.69
N PHE A 44 3.29 -0.61 -12.72
CA PHE A 44 3.72 -0.66 -11.33
C PHE A 44 4.23 -2.03 -10.93
N LEU A 45 5.28 -2.02 -10.13
CA LEU A 45 5.73 -3.13 -9.29
C LEU A 45 5.75 -2.66 -7.84
N PRO A 46 5.52 -3.54 -6.84
CA PRO A 46 5.65 -3.16 -5.45
C PRO A 46 7.12 -2.83 -5.17
N ARG A 47 7.37 -1.63 -4.66
CA ARG A 47 8.65 -1.21 -4.07
C ARG A 47 8.64 -1.45 -2.57
N GLU A 48 7.59 -0.99 -1.92
CA GLU A 48 7.33 -1.21 -0.50
C GLU A 48 5.94 -1.83 -0.38
N LEU A 49 5.80 -2.80 0.50
CA LEU A 49 4.54 -3.50 0.75
C LEU A 49 4.37 -3.61 2.25
N GLY A 50 3.32 -2.99 2.76
CA GLY A 50 2.97 -3.03 4.18
C GLY A 50 1.53 -3.39 4.40
N GLY A 51 1.25 -3.97 5.56
CA GLY A 51 -0.10 -4.38 5.92
C GLY A 51 -0.13 -5.34 7.08
N PHE A 52 -1.29 -5.96 7.29
CA PHE A 52 -1.49 -6.88 8.40
C PHE A 52 -2.66 -7.82 8.14
N TYR A 53 -2.66 -8.92 8.91
CA TYR A 53 -3.72 -9.92 8.88
C TYR A 53 -4.60 -9.79 10.12
N LEU A 54 -5.91 -9.92 9.91
CA LEU A 54 -6.87 -10.23 10.98
C LEU A 54 -7.38 -11.64 10.78
N THR A 55 -7.28 -12.47 11.83
CA THR A 55 -7.78 -13.86 11.79
C THR A 55 -8.94 -14.02 12.75
N LYS A 56 -10.02 -14.66 12.30
CA LYS A 56 -11.18 -14.98 13.12
C LYS A 56 -10.94 -16.28 13.89
N ASN A 57 -11.10 -16.21 15.21
CA ASN A 57 -11.03 -17.33 16.13
C ASN A 57 -12.35 -18.11 16.16
N ALA A 58 -12.30 -19.33 16.69
CA ALA A 58 -13.47 -20.20 16.84
C ALA A 58 -14.57 -19.61 17.76
N ASP A 59 -14.20 -18.74 18.70
CA ASP A 59 -15.14 -18.04 19.58
C ASP A 59 -15.77 -16.78 18.95
N GLY A 60 -15.51 -16.55 17.65
CA GLY A 60 -16.02 -15.41 16.90
C GLY A 60 -15.19 -14.13 17.05
N SER A 61 -14.19 -14.09 17.94
CA SER A 61 -13.30 -12.93 18.07
C SER A 61 -12.31 -12.83 16.91
N TRP A 62 -11.94 -11.61 16.54
CA TRP A 62 -10.84 -11.32 15.63
C TRP A 62 -9.53 -11.16 16.39
N GLU A 63 -8.44 -11.56 15.77
CA GLU A 63 -7.09 -11.39 16.29
C GLU A 63 -6.23 -10.60 15.30
N TYR A 64 -5.70 -9.48 15.78
CA TYR A 64 -4.53 -8.81 15.24
C TYR A 64 -3.30 -9.31 16.02
N LYS A 65 -2.27 -9.77 15.29
CA LYS A 65 -0.99 -10.19 15.88
C LYS A 65 0.06 -9.13 15.73
N ASP A 66 0.33 -8.75 14.48
CA ASP A 66 1.36 -7.82 14.10
C ASP A 66 1.14 -7.37 12.65
N TYR A 67 1.92 -6.38 12.22
CA TYR A 67 2.03 -5.95 10.84
C TYR A 67 3.26 -6.55 10.15
N PHE A 68 3.32 -6.42 8.83
CA PHE A 68 4.51 -6.66 8.04
C PHE A 68 4.81 -5.41 7.24
N TYR A 69 6.09 -5.15 7.03
CA TYR A 69 6.60 -4.16 6.09
C TYR A 69 7.78 -4.80 5.37
N VAL A 70 7.77 -4.77 4.04
CA VAL A 70 8.83 -5.35 3.20
C VAL A 70 9.16 -4.44 2.03
N THR A 71 10.42 -4.43 1.64
CA THR A 71 10.88 -3.68 0.47
C THR A 71 11.46 -4.62 -0.59
N PHE A 72 11.32 -4.25 -1.86
CA PHE A 72 11.82 -4.99 -3.01
C PHE A 72 12.85 -4.16 -3.77
N THR A 73 13.89 -4.82 -4.26
CA THR A 73 14.96 -4.16 -5.02
C THR A 73 14.37 -3.55 -6.28
N ASN A 74 14.96 -2.45 -6.73
CA ASN A 74 14.81 -1.97 -8.09
C ASN A 74 14.90 -3.16 -9.09
N PRO A 75 13.90 -3.36 -9.97
CA PRO A 75 13.92 -4.43 -10.97
C PRO A 75 15.10 -4.28 -11.93
N LYS A 76 16.08 -5.18 -11.81
CA LYS A 76 17.30 -5.16 -12.62
C LYS A 76 17.00 -5.13 -14.11
N GLY A 77 17.61 -4.16 -14.81
CA GLY A 77 17.51 -4.02 -16.26
C GLY A 77 16.24 -3.35 -16.75
N LEU A 78 15.38 -2.86 -15.85
CA LEU A 78 14.23 -2.03 -16.20
C LEU A 78 14.50 -0.56 -15.87
N ASP A 79 13.85 0.33 -16.61
CA ASP A 79 13.94 1.76 -16.41
C ASP A 79 12.87 2.21 -15.41
N VAL A 80 13.30 2.77 -14.27
CA VAL A 80 12.41 3.17 -13.17
C VAL A 80 12.49 4.67 -12.95
N SER A 81 11.36 5.25 -12.53
CA SER A 81 11.31 6.69 -12.25
C SER A 81 12.12 7.05 -11.00
N PHE A 82 12.38 8.35 -10.85
CA PHE A 82 12.73 8.94 -9.57
C PHE A 82 11.69 8.59 -8.50
N ILE A 83 12.10 8.60 -7.22
CA ILE A 83 11.22 8.35 -6.06
C ILE A 83 11.07 9.64 -5.27
N SER A 84 9.83 10.09 -5.04
CA SER A 84 9.57 11.20 -4.12
C SER A 84 9.61 10.70 -2.68
N SER A 85 10.20 11.51 -1.79
CA SER A 85 10.22 11.23 -0.34
C SER A 85 8.81 11.19 0.26
N GLU A 86 7.85 11.89 -0.35
CA GLU A 86 6.43 11.91 0.03
C GLU A 86 5.83 10.50 0.03
N PHE A 87 6.33 9.62 -0.85
CA PHE A 87 5.81 8.28 -1.06
C PHE A 87 6.80 7.20 -0.60
N ALA A 88 7.78 7.51 0.24
CA ALA A 88 8.86 6.59 0.63
C ALA A 88 9.03 6.52 2.14
N THR A 89 9.10 5.30 2.69
CA THR A 89 9.30 5.07 4.13
C THR A 89 10.79 5.08 4.49
N VAL A 90 11.47 6.19 4.20
CA VAL A 90 12.90 6.37 4.52
C VAL A 90 13.09 7.15 5.82
N SER A 91 14.31 7.15 6.37
CA SER A 91 14.64 8.02 7.50
C SER A 91 14.51 9.51 7.14
N ASP A 92 14.29 10.37 8.14
CA ASP A 92 14.12 11.81 7.91
C ASP A 92 15.35 12.44 7.21
N GLU A 93 16.57 11.99 7.55
CA GLU A 93 17.80 12.41 6.89
C GLU A 93 17.82 12.04 5.40
N THR A 94 17.43 10.81 5.06
CA THR A 94 17.31 10.38 3.67
C THR A 94 16.22 11.16 2.95
N ALA A 95 15.07 11.39 3.57
CA ALA A 95 13.95 12.15 2.99
C ALA A 95 14.37 13.58 2.63
N GLU A 96 15.04 14.29 3.55
CA GLU A 96 15.54 15.64 3.30
C GLU A 96 16.51 15.69 2.10
N MET A 97 17.39 14.69 1.99
CA MET A 97 18.33 14.59 0.87
C MET A 97 17.63 14.23 -0.45
N MET A 98 16.61 13.36 -0.41
CA MET A 98 15.75 13.07 -1.56
C MET A 98 15.00 14.32 -2.03
N ASP A 99 14.52 15.16 -1.12
CA ASP A 99 13.87 16.44 -1.45
C ASP A 99 14.82 17.41 -2.12
N VAL A 100 16.07 17.49 -1.65
CA VAL A 100 17.13 18.27 -2.30
C VAL A 100 17.37 17.76 -3.72
N TYR A 101 17.43 16.44 -3.94
CA TYR A 101 17.57 15.89 -5.29
C TYR A 101 16.34 16.17 -6.16
N GLN A 102 15.13 16.03 -5.61
CA GLN A 102 13.90 16.32 -6.32
C GLN A 102 13.81 17.80 -6.73
N SER A 103 14.27 18.72 -5.89
CA SER A 103 14.30 20.16 -6.20
C SER A 103 15.22 20.52 -7.38
N LYS A 104 16.19 19.65 -7.69
CA LYS A 104 17.12 19.80 -8.82
C LYS A 104 16.59 19.17 -10.11
N LEU A 105 15.55 18.33 -10.03
CA LEU A 105 14.92 17.77 -11.22
C LEU A 105 14.23 18.87 -12.01
N GLN A 106 14.40 18.85 -13.33
CA GLN A 106 13.68 19.75 -14.22
C GLN A 106 12.35 19.17 -14.70
N TYR A 107 12.00 17.97 -14.22
CA TYR A 107 10.85 17.17 -14.63
C TYR A 107 10.07 16.73 -13.40
N GLU A 108 8.80 16.40 -13.59
CA GLU A 108 8.01 15.73 -12.56
C GLU A 108 8.70 14.40 -12.19
N TRP A 109 8.85 14.13 -10.89
CA TRP A 109 9.54 12.94 -10.40
C TRP A 109 8.98 11.65 -11.02
N SER A 110 7.65 11.58 -11.18
CA SER A 110 6.94 10.42 -11.71
C SER A 110 7.23 10.16 -13.20
N LYS A 111 7.76 11.16 -13.92
CA LYS A 111 8.11 11.09 -15.35
C LYS A 111 9.62 11.09 -15.59
N SER A 112 10.39 11.05 -14.52
CA SER A 112 11.85 11.17 -14.53
C SER A 112 12.49 9.78 -14.62
N PHE A 113 12.54 9.22 -15.82
CA PHE A 113 13.15 7.93 -16.15
C PHE A 113 14.52 8.15 -16.82
N LEU A 114 15.40 7.15 -16.81
CA LEU A 114 16.68 7.28 -17.49
C LEU A 114 16.51 7.51 -19.00
N GLY A 115 15.56 6.81 -19.62
CA GLY A 115 15.26 6.91 -21.05
C GLY A 115 14.57 8.21 -21.46
N THR A 116 14.01 8.97 -20.52
CA THR A 116 13.29 10.24 -20.79
C THR A 116 14.06 11.47 -20.34
N LEU A 117 14.91 11.36 -19.32
CA LEU A 117 15.70 12.47 -18.80
C LEU A 117 16.86 12.83 -19.74
N PRO A 118 17.25 14.12 -19.81
CA PRO A 118 18.48 14.51 -20.48
C PRO A 118 19.69 13.90 -19.77
N GLU A 119 20.74 13.59 -20.53
CA GLU A 119 21.98 12.96 -20.00
C GLU A 119 22.57 13.71 -18.80
N SER A 120 22.43 15.03 -18.77
CA SER A 120 22.88 15.89 -17.66
C SER A 120 22.18 15.59 -16.32
N GLN A 121 21.02 14.93 -16.31
CA GLN A 121 20.27 14.54 -15.12
C GLN A 121 20.34 13.03 -14.80
N HIS A 122 21.06 12.23 -15.61
CA HIS A 122 21.20 10.80 -15.37
C HIS A 122 21.91 10.50 -14.04
N ALA A 123 22.96 11.27 -13.72
CA ALA A 123 23.67 11.14 -12.45
C ALA A 123 22.76 11.43 -11.25
N LEU A 124 21.93 12.48 -11.35
CA LEU A 124 20.98 12.87 -10.31
C LEU A 124 19.96 11.76 -10.01
N LEU A 125 19.37 11.18 -11.06
CA LEU A 125 18.45 10.04 -10.91
C LEU A 125 19.15 8.86 -10.23
N LYS A 126 20.34 8.49 -10.72
CA LYS A 126 21.09 7.36 -10.18
C LYS A 126 21.46 7.57 -8.71
N GLU A 127 22.00 8.73 -8.36
CA GLU A 127 22.36 9.07 -6.98
C GLU A 127 21.14 9.05 -6.04
N SER A 128 19.99 9.55 -6.49
CA SER A 128 18.75 9.51 -5.71
C SER A 128 18.25 8.07 -5.49
N LEU A 129 18.27 7.23 -6.53
CA LEU A 129 17.92 5.81 -6.41
C LEU A 129 18.91 5.07 -5.50
N ASP A 130 20.20 5.36 -5.59
CA ASP A 130 21.23 4.78 -4.72
C ASP A 130 21.04 5.25 -3.28
N LEU A 131 20.68 6.52 -3.04
CA LEU A 131 20.36 7.05 -1.73
C LEU A 131 19.18 6.29 -1.09
N TYR A 132 18.05 6.16 -1.81
CA TYR A 132 16.90 5.39 -1.34
C TYR A 132 17.26 3.94 -1.00
N ASN A 133 17.95 3.24 -1.91
CA ASN A 133 18.32 1.84 -1.69
C ASN A 133 19.34 1.66 -0.56
N ASN A 134 20.05 2.72 -0.17
CA ASN A 134 21.02 2.68 0.91
C ASN A 134 20.48 3.11 2.28
N ASP A 135 19.25 3.61 2.33
CA ASP A 135 18.59 3.94 3.60
C ASP A 135 18.52 2.69 4.51
N PRO A 136 18.89 2.81 5.80
CA PRO A 136 18.88 1.67 6.72
C PRO A 136 17.52 1.00 6.84
N HIS A 137 16.42 1.77 6.91
CA HIS A 137 15.07 1.22 7.06
C HIS A 137 14.68 0.39 5.83
N ILE A 138 15.00 0.88 4.62
CA ILE A 138 14.74 0.17 3.38
C ILE A 138 15.57 -1.11 3.30
N LYS A 139 16.86 -1.05 3.67
CA LYS A 139 17.77 -2.20 3.64
C LYS A 139 17.39 -3.29 4.63
N ASP A 140 17.04 -2.92 5.86
CA ASP A 140 16.74 -3.88 6.93
C ASP A 140 15.43 -4.65 6.65
N ASN A 141 14.50 -4.02 5.93
CA ASN A 141 13.22 -4.63 5.53
C ASN A 141 13.27 -5.30 4.14
N HIS A 142 14.43 -5.30 3.49
CA HIS A 142 14.58 -5.83 2.15
C HIS A 142 14.31 -7.34 2.07
N LYS A 143 13.56 -7.76 1.05
CA LYS A 143 13.28 -9.16 0.72
C LYS A 143 13.55 -9.46 -0.75
N PRO A 144 14.03 -10.69 -1.07
CA PRO A 144 14.15 -11.11 -2.46
C PRO A 144 12.75 -11.22 -3.10
N PRO A 145 12.62 -11.04 -4.44
CA PRO A 145 11.33 -11.16 -5.15
C PRO A 145 10.54 -12.44 -4.82
N SER A 146 11.24 -13.55 -4.60
CA SER A 146 10.63 -14.84 -4.25
C SER A 146 9.81 -14.82 -2.96
N TRP A 147 10.00 -13.84 -2.07
CA TRP A 147 9.20 -13.65 -0.87
C TRP A 147 7.72 -13.44 -1.20
N ILE A 148 7.42 -12.83 -2.36
CA ILE A 148 6.04 -12.57 -2.79
C ILE A 148 5.23 -13.86 -2.90
N LYS A 149 5.84 -15.02 -3.17
CA LYS A 149 5.14 -16.31 -3.21
C LYS A 149 4.48 -16.65 -1.86
N ARG A 150 5.16 -16.35 -0.75
CA ARG A 150 4.60 -16.55 0.60
C ARG A 150 3.45 -15.59 0.85
N PHE A 151 3.61 -14.34 0.44
CA PHE A 151 2.56 -13.33 0.54
C PHE A 151 1.33 -13.73 -0.29
N MET A 152 1.51 -14.12 -1.55
CA MET A 152 0.44 -14.54 -2.46
C MET A 152 -0.36 -15.72 -1.92
N LYS A 153 0.28 -16.66 -1.21
CA LYS A 153 -0.44 -17.72 -0.50
C LYS A 153 -1.41 -17.15 0.53
N HIS A 154 -0.94 -16.30 1.44
CA HIS A 154 -1.80 -15.69 2.46
C HIS A 154 -2.85 -14.74 1.88
N TYR A 155 -2.49 -13.99 0.84
CA TYR A 155 -3.38 -13.16 0.06
C TYR A 155 -4.54 -13.97 -0.54
N SER A 156 -4.24 -15.13 -1.14
CA SER A 156 -5.24 -16.03 -1.73
C SER A 156 -6.18 -16.69 -0.72
N GLU A 157 -5.76 -16.75 0.54
CA GLU A 157 -6.55 -17.30 1.66
C GLU A 157 -7.36 -16.21 2.39
N SER A 158 -7.32 -14.96 1.92
CA SER A 158 -7.90 -13.80 2.61
C SER A 158 -8.93 -13.08 1.75
N VAL A 159 -9.91 -12.45 2.39
CA VAL A 159 -10.62 -11.31 1.80
C VAL A 159 -9.73 -10.09 1.99
N ILE A 160 -9.40 -9.39 0.91
CA ILE A 160 -8.52 -8.22 0.97
C ILE A 160 -9.32 -6.94 1.10
N VAL A 161 -8.75 -5.96 1.79
CA VAL A 161 -9.28 -4.60 1.95
C VAL A 161 -8.24 -3.64 1.38
N VAL A 162 -8.62 -2.90 0.33
CA VAL A 162 -7.72 -2.05 -0.46
C VAL A 162 -8.42 -0.76 -0.88
N LYS A 163 -7.66 0.22 -1.38
CA LYS A 163 -8.18 1.44 -1.98
C LYS A 163 -7.80 1.53 -3.46
N GLY A 164 -8.74 1.14 -4.32
CA GLY A 164 -8.51 0.98 -5.75
C GLY A 164 -7.82 -0.34 -6.06
N THR A 165 -7.34 -0.49 -7.29
CA THR A 165 -6.84 -1.76 -7.82
C THR A 165 -5.35 -1.78 -8.10
N PHE A 166 -4.64 -0.66 -7.93
CA PHE A 166 -3.23 -0.57 -8.31
C PHE A 166 -2.32 -1.45 -7.45
N ASP A 167 -2.61 -1.63 -6.16
CA ASP A 167 -1.87 -2.57 -5.31
C ASP A 167 -1.99 -4.00 -5.86
N ILE A 168 -3.20 -4.42 -6.19
CA ILE A 168 -3.49 -5.73 -6.80
C ILE A 168 -2.77 -5.87 -8.14
N VAL A 169 -2.85 -4.86 -9.00
CA VAL A 169 -2.21 -4.84 -10.32
C VAL A 169 -0.69 -4.94 -10.20
N SER A 170 -0.09 -4.24 -9.23
CA SER A 170 1.35 -4.30 -8.99
C SER A 170 1.82 -5.70 -8.61
N LEU A 171 1.04 -6.42 -7.79
CA LEU A 171 1.30 -7.80 -7.42
C LEU A 171 1.18 -8.76 -8.62
N GLN A 172 0.20 -8.54 -9.51
CA GLN A 172 0.06 -9.28 -10.76
C GLN A 172 1.28 -9.08 -11.67
N ASN A 173 1.71 -7.83 -11.84
CA ASN A 173 2.90 -7.49 -12.62
C ASN A 173 4.16 -8.10 -12.01
N MET A 174 4.31 -8.09 -10.69
CA MET A 174 5.42 -8.72 -9.97
C MET A 174 5.45 -10.24 -10.19
N CYS A 175 4.30 -10.90 -10.08
CA CYS A 175 4.20 -12.34 -10.36
C CYS A 175 4.58 -12.63 -11.82
N LYS A 176 4.07 -11.81 -12.76
CA LYS A 176 4.36 -11.97 -14.18
C LYS A 176 5.84 -11.77 -14.52
N LEU A 177 6.47 -10.72 -13.99
CA LEU A 177 7.87 -10.40 -14.22
C LEU A 177 8.80 -11.55 -13.83
N HIS A 178 8.48 -12.24 -12.73
CA HIS A 178 9.30 -13.32 -12.19
C HIS A 178 8.80 -14.73 -12.53
N GLY A 179 7.75 -14.85 -13.36
CA GLY A 179 7.18 -16.15 -13.73
C GLY A 179 6.55 -16.91 -12.56
N TYR A 180 6.06 -16.19 -11.55
CA TYR A 180 5.31 -16.76 -10.43
C TYR A 180 3.83 -16.85 -10.76
N GLU A 181 3.15 -17.84 -10.17
CA GLU A 181 1.71 -17.96 -10.24
C GLU A 181 1.05 -16.83 -9.43
N TYR A 182 0.12 -16.11 -10.06
CA TYR A 182 -0.75 -15.17 -9.36
C TYR A 182 -1.97 -15.90 -8.82
N LEU A 183 -2.12 -15.91 -7.49
CA LEU A 183 -3.26 -16.50 -6.81
C LEU A 183 -4.26 -15.38 -6.45
N PRO A 184 -5.51 -15.39 -6.96
CA PRO A 184 -6.50 -14.38 -6.63
C PRO A 184 -6.94 -14.47 -5.15
N PRO A 185 -7.39 -13.35 -4.53
CA PRO A 185 -7.89 -13.37 -3.15
C PRO A 185 -9.29 -14.00 -3.09
N LEU A 186 -9.73 -14.40 -1.90
CA LEU A 186 -11.09 -14.94 -1.69
C LEU A 186 -12.20 -13.91 -2.00
N GLY A 187 -11.87 -12.63 -1.82
CA GLY A 187 -12.75 -11.52 -2.13
C GLY A 187 -12.02 -10.19 -2.01
N VAL A 188 -12.61 -9.15 -2.59
CA VAL A 188 -12.07 -7.78 -2.55
C VAL A 188 -13.11 -6.85 -1.94
N VAL A 189 -12.67 -6.08 -0.95
CA VAL A 189 -13.34 -4.88 -0.45
C VAL A 189 -12.54 -3.68 -0.92
N ASP A 190 -13.05 -2.99 -1.94
CA ASP A 190 -12.44 -1.78 -2.47
C ASP A 190 -13.18 -0.54 -1.95
N ILE A 191 -12.51 0.24 -1.10
CA ILE A 191 -13.08 1.47 -0.53
C ILE A 191 -13.15 2.61 -1.54
N ALA A 192 -12.45 2.52 -2.68
CA ALA A 192 -12.52 3.52 -3.75
C ALA A 192 -13.90 3.59 -4.40
N THR A 193 -14.70 2.53 -4.28
CA THR A 193 -16.13 2.55 -4.67
C THR A 193 -16.93 3.64 -3.94
N TRP A 194 -16.45 4.07 -2.77
CA TRP A 194 -17.07 5.11 -1.95
C TRP A 194 -16.50 6.52 -2.22
N ASN A 195 -15.57 6.69 -3.17
CA ASN A 195 -14.92 7.97 -3.45
C ASN A 195 -15.90 9.11 -3.78
N LEU A 196 -17.02 8.83 -4.45
CA LEU A 196 -18.03 9.86 -4.75
C LEU A 196 -18.71 10.37 -3.46
N ALA A 197 -19.06 9.46 -2.56
CA ALA A 197 -19.65 9.81 -1.27
C ALA A 197 -18.64 10.54 -0.38
N SER A 198 -17.38 10.07 -0.36
CA SER A 198 -16.29 10.74 0.34
C SER A 198 -16.12 12.19 -0.11
N ARG A 199 -16.09 12.48 -1.42
CA ARG A 199 -15.96 13.86 -1.92
C ARG A 199 -17.13 14.74 -1.48
N LYS A 200 -18.35 14.21 -1.48
CA LYS A 200 -19.54 14.96 -1.06
C LYS A 200 -19.53 15.27 0.43
N MET A 201 -19.06 14.33 1.26
CA MET A 201 -19.10 14.45 2.72
C MET A 201 -17.86 15.13 3.31
N CYS A 202 -16.68 14.78 2.81
CA CYS A 202 -15.38 15.17 3.34
C CYS A 202 -14.63 16.17 2.45
N GLY A 203 -15.16 16.52 1.27
CA GLY A 203 -14.48 17.40 0.30
C GLY A 203 -13.30 16.76 -0.42
N THR A 204 -12.96 15.49 -0.13
CA THR A 204 -11.82 14.78 -0.71
C THR A 204 -12.08 13.27 -0.85
N ALA A 205 -11.28 12.60 -1.67
CA ALA A 205 -11.18 11.14 -1.78
C ALA A 205 -9.75 10.61 -1.55
N LYS A 206 -8.87 11.48 -1.04
CA LYS A 206 -7.56 11.06 -0.51
C LYS A 206 -7.79 10.27 0.78
N LEU A 207 -7.03 9.19 0.97
CA LEU A 207 -7.23 8.26 2.07
C LEU A 207 -7.19 8.96 3.43
N GLU A 208 -6.11 9.67 3.72
CA GLU A 208 -5.91 10.43 4.96
C GLU A 208 -7.06 11.42 5.22
N GLY A 209 -7.36 12.29 4.25
CA GLY A 209 -8.44 13.27 4.41
C GLY A 209 -9.84 12.64 4.56
N THR A 210 -10.08 11.47 3.95
CA THR A 210 -11.29 10.68 4.22
C THR A 210 -11.29 10.14 5.65
N PHE A 211 -10.17 9.54 6.09
CA PHE A 211 -10.00 8.98 7.42
C PHE A 211 -10.18 10.04 8.53
N ASP A 212 -9.56 11.21 8.39
CA ASP A 212 -9.67 12.32 9.35
C ASP A 212 -11.11 12.80 9.50
N CYS A 213 -11.80 12.96 8.37
CA CYS A 213 -13.19 13.38 8.32
C CYS A 213 -14.14 12.39 9.04
N ILE A 214 -13.93 11.07 8.88
CA ILE A 214 -14.81 10.05 9.46
C ILE A 214 -14.43 9.64 10.88
N THR A 215 -13.21 9.97 11.33
CA THR A 215 -12.65 9.58 12.63
C THR A 215 -13.59 9.81 13.82
N PRO A 216 -14.34 10.94 13.90
CA PRO A 216 -15.31 11.16 14.98
C PRO A 216 -16.52 10.21 14.96
N TYR A 217 -16.85 9.63 13.81
CA TYR A 217 -18.04 8.80 13.58
C TYR A 217 -17.74 7.30 13.49
N LEU A 218 -16.46 6.94 13.52
CA LEU A 218 -16.00 5.59 13.29
C LEU A 218 -16.36 4.66 14.47
N ASP A 219 -17.07 3.56 14.18
CA ASP A 219 -17.42 2.50 15.14
C ASP A 219 -16.36 1.38 15.13
N ASP A 220 -15.17 1.74 15.57
CA ASP A 220 -14.00 0.86 15.61
C ASP A 220 -13.78 0.24 17.00
N LYS A 221 -14.87 -0.04 17.73
CA LYS A 221 -14.79 -0.77 18.99
C LYS A 221 -14.03 -2.08 18.77
N GLY A 222 -12.91 -2.25 19.45
CA GLY A 222 -12.08 -3.44 19.37
C GLY A 222 -12.37 -4.38 20.53
N SER A 223 -12.06 -3.94 21.75
CA SER A 223 -12.40 -4.64 23.00
C SER A 223 -13.21 -3.72 23.92
N LYS A 224 -13.61 -4.21 25.10
CA LYS A 224 -14.26 -3.38 26.13
C LYS A 224 -13.46 -2.13 26.52
N ARG A 225 -12.14 -2.10 26.27
CA ARG A 225 -11.22 -1.05 26.76
C ARG A 225 -10.34 -0.39 25.68
N ARG A 226 -10.38 -0.86 24.44
CA ARG A 226 -9.51 -0.33 23.35
C ARG A 226 -10.24 -0.32 22.02
N ARG A 227 -10.00 0.71 21.22
CA ARG A 227 -10.45 0.80 19.83
C ARG A 227 -9.45 0.09 18.92
N LEU A 228 -9.88 -0.28 17.72
CA LEU A 228 -8.99 -0.85 16.70
C LEU A 228 -7.92 0.15 16.29
N ARG A 229 -8.25 1.44 16.13
CA ARG A 229 -7.24 2.45 15.78
C ARG A 229 -6.12 2.59 16.82
N ASP A 230 -6.35 2.16 18.07
CA ASP A 230 -5.37 2.26 19.15
C ASP A 230 -4.32 1.12 19.12
N ILE A 231 -4.50 0.11 18.26
CA ILE A 231 -3.61 -1.08 18.18
C ILE A 231 -3.00 -1.30 16.79
N LEU A 232 -3.51 -0.60 15.77
CA LEU A 232 -3.03 -0.68 14.40
C LEU A 232 -1.84 0.26 14.23
N PRO A 233 -0.90 -0.03 13.30
CA PRO A 233 0.18 0.88 12.98
C PRO A 233 -0.40 2.15 12.35
N MET A 234 -0.13 3.30 12.97
CA MET A 234 -0.71 4.61 12.64
C MET A 234 0.34 5.72 12.79
N GLU A 235 1.60 5.45 12.45
CA GLU A 235 2.72 6.33 12.80
C GLU A 235 2.89 7.49 11.82
N ARG A 236 2.83 7.24 10.51
CA ARG A 236 3.08 8.24 9.46
C ARG A 236 2.23 7.97 8.22
N ALA A 237 1.58 8.99 7.66
CA ALA A 237 0.89 8.87 6.37
C ALA A 237 1.90 8.56 5.24
N HIS A 238 1.45 7.87 4.18
CA HIS A 238 2.31 7.42 3.07
C HIS A 238 3.37 6.38 3.49
N GLU A 239 3.18 5.79 4.66
CA GLU A 239 3.81 4.53 5.03
C GLU A 239 2.77 3.41 4.79
N PRO A 240 3.11 2.37 4.02
CA PRO A 240 2.16 1.35 3.61
C PRO A 240 1.35 0.69 4.74
N THR A 241 1.93 0.49 5.92
CA THR A 241 1.20 -0.13 7.04
C THR A 241 0.16 0.82 7.64
N THR A 242 0.47 2.12 7.72
CA THR A 242 -0.45 3.16 8.16
C THR A 242 -1.59 3.36 7.16
N ASP A 243 -1.28 3.36 5.86
CA ASP A 243 -2.29 3.47 4.79
C ASP A 243 -3.18 2.21 4.76
N ALA A 244 -2.63 1.02 5.00
CA ALA A 244 -3.43 -0.20 5.19
C ALA A 244 -4.38 -0.09 6.42
N SER A 245 -3.91 0.48 7.53
CA SER A 245 -4.71 0.70 8.73
C SER A 245 -5.86 1.67 8.48
N MET A 246 -5.58 2.82 7.88
CA MET A 246 -6.61 3.79 7.50
C MET A 246 -7.62 3.17 6.54
N THR A 247 -7.15 2.38 5.57
CA THR A 247 -8.01 1.69 4.58
C THR A 247 -8.99 0.74 5.26
N LEU A 248 -8.53 -0.07 6.23
CA LEU A 248 -9.42 -0.93 7.02
C LEU A 248 -10.45 -0.12 7.82
N LEU A 249 -10.01 0.95 8.50
CA LEU A 249 -10.89 1.76 9.34
C LEU A 249 -11.95 2.48 8.50
N VAL A 250 -11.59 2.97 7.31
CA VAL A 250 -12.55 3.50 6.32
C VAL A 250 -13.54 2.43 5.87
N ALA A 251 -13.06 1.20 5.59
CA ALA A 251 -13.96 0.09 5.22
C ALA A 251 -14.98 -0.24 6.33
N ILE A 252 -14.54 -0.23 7.60
CA ILE A 252 -15.41 -0.41 8.77
C ILE A 252 -16.48 0.69 8.81
N TYR A 253 -16.09 1.95 8.61
CA TYR A 253 -17.05 3.06 8.56
C TYR A 253 -18.08 2.90 7.43
N ILE A 254 -17.64 2.54 6.22
CA ILE A 254 -18.53 2.36 5.07
C ILE A 254 -19.60 1.30 5.39
N VAL A 255 -19.18 0.16 5.95
CA VAL A 255 -20.09 -0.91 6.39
C VAL A 255 -21.06 -0.41 7.45
N ALA A 256 -20.57 0.27 8.49
CA ALA A 256 -21.39 0.79 9.57
C ALA A 256 -22.42 1.83 9.08
N SER A 257 -22.04 2.66 8.11
CA SER A 257 -22.88 3.71 7.53
C SER A 257 -23.97 3.17 6.61
N SER A 258 -23.74 2.02 5.98
CA SER A 258 -24.68 1.39 5.03
C SER A 258 -25.82 0.61 5.72
N LYS A 259 -25.72 0.40 7.04
CA LYS A 259 -26.76 -0.26 7.87
C LYS A 259 -27.76 0.73 8.50
N LYS A 260 -27.55 2.04 8.32
CA LYS A 260 -28.43 3.11 8.82
C LYS A 260 -29.38 3.58 7.73
#